data_AF-A0A955AGE7-F1
#
_entry.id   AF-A0A955AGE7-F1
#
_cell.length_a   1.000
_cell.length_b   1.000
_cell.length_c   1.000
_cell.angle_alpha   90.00
_cell.angle_beta   90.00
_cell.angle_gamma   90.00
#
_symmetry.space_group_name_H-M   'P 1'
#
loop_
_entity.id
_entity.type
_entity.pdbx_description
1 polymer ?
#
loop_
_entity_poly.entity_id
_entity_poly.type
_entity_poly.pdbx_seq_one_letter_code
_entity_poly.pdbx_strand_id
1 'polypeptide(L)'
;MMLNQRQSMLLIAMALLGVAGLMTFLLMRSRGPSAEALAELALTAPSMQERQAAAAKLTDLGASALPQMRQVFEQSDAPEVRGICVEGLGRNWDYESLDAIISAMEDPSPDLRGRAGLIAGRMTGRDRPFFAHGPEAERRVIIEHVRQDWEEIRKSPYSGDLKRRLKESHAQR
;
A
#
# COMPACT_ATOMS: atom_id res chain seq x y z
N MET A 1 -40.37 18.09 45.22
CA MET A 1 -39.08 17.70 45.83
C MET A 1 -37.97 18.30 44.98
N MET A 2 -37.45 19.48 45.36
CA MET A 2 -36.41 20.19 44.60
C MET A 2 -35.05 19.54 44.90
N LEU A 3 -34.32 19.08 43.87
CA LEU A 3 -32.94 18.63 44.02
C LEU A 3 -32.06 19.82 44.47
N ASN A 4 -31.17 19.59 45.43
CA ASN A 4 -30.26 20.64 45.86
C ASN A 4 -29.14 20.86 44.82
N GLN A 5 -28.51 22.03 44.84
CA GLN A 5 -27.47 22.41 43.86
C GLN A 5 -26.35 21.37 43.71
N ARG A 6 -25.97 20.69 44.79
CA ARG A 6 -24.92 19.67 44.80
C ARG A 6 -25.36 18.42 44.03
N GLN A 7 -26.61 17.99 44.20
CA GLN A 7 -27.20 16.88 43.45
C GLN A 7 -27.38 17.24 41.97
N SER A 8 -27.78 18.48 41.66
CA SER A 8 -27.86 18.97 40.28
C SER A 8 -26.50 18.99 39.59
N MET A 9 -25.44 19.47 40.26
CA MET A 9 -24.08 19.45 39.70
C MET A 9 -23.54 18.03 39.46
N LEU A 10 -23.80 17.09 40.38
CA LEU A 10 -23.40 15.69 40.21
C LEU A 10 -24.08 15.02 39.02
N LEU A 11 -25.37 15.28 38.81
CA LEU A 11 -26.11 14.76 37.65
C LEU A 11 -25.59 15.35 36.33
N ILE A 12 -25.30 16.65 36.29
CA ILE A 12 -24.71 17.29 35.10
C ILE A 12 -23.33 16.72 34.80
N ALA A 13 -22.48 16.52 35.81
CA ALA A 13 -21.15 15.93 35.62
C ALA A 13 -21.21 14.49 35.10
N MET A 14 -22.12 13.66 35.62
CA MET A 14 -22.33 12.29 35.11
C MET A 14 -22.88 12.28 33.68
N ALA A 15 -23.80 13.19 33.35
CA ALA A 15 -24.32 13.32 31.98
C ALA A 15 -23.23 13.76 30.99
N LEU A 16 -22.39 14.72 31.37
CA LEU A 16 -21.25 15.16 30.54
C LEU A 16 -20.21 14.06 30.34
N LEU A 17 -19.90 13.28 31.39
CA LEU A 17 -19.02 12.11 31.28
C LEU A 17 -19.62 11.02 30.38
N GLY A 18 -20.94 10.78 30.47
CA GLY A 18 -21.65 9.85 29.61
C GLY A 18 -21.65 10.27 28.14
N VAL A 19 -21.89 11.56 27.86
CA VAL A 19 -21.83 12.12 26.50
C VAL A 19 -20.40 12.09 25.95
N ALA A 20 -19.40 12.42 26.78
CA ALA A 20 -18.00 12.35 26.38
C ALA A 20 -17.56 10.92 26.06
N GLY A 21 -17.96 9.94 26.89
CA GLY A 21 -17.69 8.51 26.66
C GLY A 21 -18.39 7.95 25.42
N LEU A 22 -19.64 8.37 25.18
CA LEU A 22 -20.38 8.00 23.97
C LEU A 22 -19.75 8.64 22.73
N MET A 23 -19.35 9.91 22.81
CA MET A 23 -18.67 10.60 21.71
C MET A 23 -17.31 9.99 21.39
N THR A 24 -16.48 9.66 22.38
CA THR A 24 -15.21 8.97 22.12
C THR A 24 -15.43 7.59 21.51
N PHE A 25 -16.41 6.81 22.00
CA PHE A 25 -16.78 5.52 21.42
C PHE A 25 -17.27 5.65 19.97
N LEU A 26 -18.14 6.63 19.69
CA LEU A 26 -18.63 6.91 18.33
C LEU A 26 -17.51 7.39 17.40
N LEU A 27 -16.57 8.20 17.90
CA LEU A 27 -15.37 8.64 17.17
C LEU A 27 -14.37 7.51 16.91
N MET A 28 -14.34 6.50 17.78
CA MET A 28 -13.51 5.30 17.57
C MET A 28 -14.15 4.39 16.50
N ARG A 29 -15.48 4.27 16.52
CA ARG A 29 -16.25 3.51 15.53
C ARG A 29 -16.36 4.19 14.16
N SER A 30 -16.23 5.52 14.10
CA SER A 30 -16.29 6.28 12.84
C SER A 30 -14.95 6.40 12.12
N ARG A 31 -13.82 6.17 12.81
CA ARG A 31 -12.52 6.00 12.17
C ARG A 31 -12.44 4.58 11.62
N GLY A 32 -12.30 4.45 10.30
CA GLY A 32 -11.98 3.16 9.69
C GLY A 32 -10.72 2.53 10.31
N PRO A 33 -10.47 1.24 10.07
CA PRO A 33 -9.28 0.58 10.61
C PRO A 33 -8.01 1.34 10.21
N SER A 34 -7.05 1.46 11.13
CA SER A 34 -5.79 2.14 10.84
C SER A 34 -4.96 1.36 9.80
N ALA A 35 -3.97 2.03 9.19
CA ALA A 35 -3.09 1.37 8.24
C ALA A 35 -2.35 0.18 8.88
N GLU A 36 -1.95 0.31 10.15
CA GLU A 36 -1.28 -0.75 10.92
C GLU A 36 -2.22 -1.95 11.14
N ALA A 37 -3.47 -1.68 11.54
CA ALA A 37 -4.46 -2.74 11.74
C ALA A 37 -4.79 -3.47 10.43
N LEU A 38 -4.87 -2.74 9.32
CA LEU A 38 -5.07 -3.33 7.99
C LEU A 38 -3.85 -4.14 7.54
N ALA A 39 -2.62 -3.69 7.83
CA ALA A 39 -1.41 -4.44 7.53
C ALA A 39 -1.32 -5.74 8.34
N GLU A 40 -1.59 -5.67 9.65
CA GLU A 40 -1.66 -6.83 10.52
C GLU A 40 -2.69 -7.84 10.00
N LEU A 41 -3.88 -7.36 9.63
CA LEU A 41 -4.93 -8.22 9.08
C LEU A 41 -4.53 -8.83 7.71
N ALA A 42 -3.86 -8.06 6.84
CA ALA A 42 -3.36 -8.56 5.56
C ALA A 42 -2.33 -9.69 5.72
N LEU A 43 -1.56 -9.67 6.81
CA LEU A 43 -0.52 -10.64 7.12
C LEU A 43 -1.04 -11.86 7.88
N THR A 44 -2.00 -11.68 8.78
CA THR A 44 -2.34 -12.69 9.80
C THR A 44 -3.75 -13.25 9.69
N ALA A 45 -4.66 -12.64 8.90
CA ALA A 45 -6.03 -13.12 8.84
C ALA A 45 -6.11 -14.58 8.36
N PRO A 46 -7.01 -15.39 8.95
CA PRO A 46 -7.05 -16.83 8.69
C PRO A 46 -7.50 -17.16 7.28
N SER A 47 -8.32 -16.31 6.65
CA SER A 47 -8.79 -16.53 5.29
C SER A 47 -8.05 -15.64 4.28
N MET A 48 -7.77 -16.20 3.09
CA MET A 48 -7.18 -15.45 1.99
C MET A 48 -8.04 -14.25 1.56
N GLN A 49 -9.36 -14.39 1.63
CA GLN A 49 -10.30 -13.32 1.30
C GLN A 49 -10.17 -12.13 2.25
N GLU A 50 -10.03 -12.38 3.56
CA GLU A 50 -9.81 -11.31 4.54
C GLU A 50 -8.46 -10.64 4.34
N ARG A 51 -7.41 -11.41 4.06
CA ARG A 51 -6.07 -10.87 3.80
C ARG A 51 -6.07 -9.95 2.57
N GLN A 52 -6.70 -10.38 1.47
CA GLN A 52 -6.84 -9.58 0.26
C GLN A 52 -7.69 -8.33 0.50
N ALA A 53 -8.81 -8.45 1.21
CA ALA A 53 -9.66 -7.31 1.53
C ALA A 53 -8.95 -6.28 2.41
N ALA A 54 -8.13 -6.73 3.36
CA ALA A 54 -7.31 -5.88 4.20
C ALA A 54 -6.24 -5.15 3.38
N ALA A 55 -5.52 -5.87 2.52
CA ALA A 55 -4.54 -5.27 1.61
C ALA A 55 -5.18 -4.26 0.65
N ALA A 56 -6.35 -4.57 0.09
CA ALA A 56 -7.07 -3.65 -0.80
C ALA A 56 -7.43 -2.36 -0.08
N LYS A 57 -8.07 -2.46 1.09
CA LYS A 57 -8.38 -1.29 1.94
C LYS A 57 -7.14 -0.51 2.33
N LEU A 58 -6.03 -1.20 2.60
CA LEU A 58 -4.75 -0.56 2.91
C LEU A 58 -4.29 0.28 1.71
N THR A 59 -4.36 -0.26 0.48
CA THR A 59 -4.01 0.49 -0.73
C THR A 59 -4.94 1.68 -1.00
N ASP A 60 -6.21 1.58 -0.62
CA ASP A 60 -7.20 2.65 -0.77
C ASP A 60 -6.92 3.85 0.15
N LEU A 61 -6.18 3.65 1.26
CA LEU A 61 -5.70 4.77 2.09
C LEU A 61 -4.66 5.64 1.37
N GLY A 62 -4.06 5.14 0.28
CA GLY A 62 -3.13 5.89 -0.56
C GLY A 62 -1.81 6.20 0.14
N ALA A 63 -1.24 7.39 -0.14
CA ALA A 63 0.11 7.75 0.27
C ALA A 63 0.37 7.68 1.79
N SER A 64 -0.66 7.84 2.62
CA SER A 64 -0.53 7.78 4.09
C SER A 64 -0.24 6.37 4.62
N ALA A 65 -0.48 5.33 3.82
CA ALA A 65 -0.28 3.94 4.20
C ALA A 65 0.93 3.28 3.50
N LEU A 66 1.80 4.07 2.84
CA LEU A 66 2.97 3.54 2.14
C LEU A 66 3.88 2.67 3.02
N PRO A 67 4.24 3.05 4.26
CA PRO A 67 5.08 2.21 5.11
C PRO A 67 4.47 0.82 5.34
N GLN A 68 3.16 0.77 5.56
CA GLN A 68 2.41 -0.46 5.79
C GLN A 68 2.22 -1.27 4.51
N MET A 69 2.05 -0.64 3.35
CA MET A 69 2.03 -1.35 2.07
C MET A 69 3.37 -2.04 1.79
N ARG A 70 4.50 -1.36 2.08
CA ARG A 70 5.84 -1.96 1.97
C ARG A 70 6.01 -3.14 2.90
N GLN A 71 5.60 -2.97 4.17
CA GLN A 71 5.63 -4.06 5.14
C GLN A 71 4.86 -5.30 4.64
N VAL A 72 3.63 -5.12 4.16
CA VAL A 72 2.81 -6.24 3.66
C VAL A 72 3.44 -6.86 2.41
N PHE A 73 3.97 -6.05 1.49
CA PHE A 73 4.65 -6.54 0.30
C PHE A 73 5.88 -7.41 0.62
N GLU A 74 6.64 -7.05 1.64
CA GLU A 74 7.85 -7.76 2.08
C GLU A 74 7.55 -9.00 2.93
N GLN A 75 6.54 -8.94 3.81
CA GLN A 75 6.31 -9.96 4.84
C GLN A 75 5.23 -10.99 4.49
N SER A 76 4.32 -10.67 3.57
CA SER A 76 3.26 -11.59 3.18
C SER A 76 3.84 -12.79 2.43
N ASP A 77 3.37 -14.00 2.76
CA ASP A 77 3.68 -15.22 2.02
C ASP A 77 2.78 -15.42 0.79
N ALA A 78 1.67 -14.69 0.70
CA ALA A 78 0.68 -14.86 -0.36
C ALA A 78 0.94 -13.89 -1.52
N PRO A 79 1.21 -14.42 -2.75
CA PRO A 79 1.52 -13.59 -3.90
C PRO A 79 0.37 -12.66 -4.31
N GLU A 80 -0.89 -13.03 -4.07
CA GLU A 80 -2.05 -12.20 -4.37
C GLU A 80 -2.10 -10.96 -3.47
N VAL A 81 -1.79 -11.13 -2.18
CA VAL A 81 -1.73 -10.04 -1.20
C VAL A 81 -0.57 -9.10 -1.53
N ARG A 82 0.60 -9.67 -1.84
CA ARG A 82 1.78 -8.92 -2.30
C ARG A 82 1.47 -8.14 -3.58
N GLY A 83 0.78 -8.76 -4.54
CA GLY A 83 0.38 -8.15 -5.80
C GLY A 83 -0.51 -6.93 -5.63
N ILE A 84 -1.47 -6.99 -4.70
CA ILE A 84 -2.31 -5.83 -4.33
C ILE A 84 -1.42 -4.69 -3.81
N CYS A 85 -0.47 -4.98 -2.93
CA CYS A 85 0.46 -3.96 -2.41
C CYS A 85 1.37 -3.40 -3.50
N VAL A 86 1.92 -4.23 -4.40
CA VAL A 86 2.72 -3.76 -5.57
C VAL A 86 1.93 -2.75 -6.41
N GLU A 87 0.65 -3.02 -6.66
CA GLU A 87 -0.22 -2.08 -7.39
C GLU A 87 -0.49 -0.79 -6.60
N GLY A 88 -0.69 -0.89 -5.28
CA GLY A 88 -0.86 0.27 -4.41
C GLY A 88 0.38 1.17 -4.39
N LEU A 89 1.56 0.56 -4.24
CA LEU A 89 2.86 1.24 -4.26
C LEU A 89 3.10 1.91 -5.62
N GLY A 90 2.82 1.20 -6.72
CA GLY A 90 2.92 1.74 -8.07
C GLY A 90 1.96 2.91 -8.35
N ARG A 91 0.69 2.81 -7.89
CA ARG A 91 -0.30 3.91 -7.98
C ARG A 91 0.18 5.18 -7.25
N ASN A 92 0.89 5.01 -6.14
CA ASN A 92 1.42 6.12 -5.34
C ASN A 92 2.83 6.56 -5.78
N TRP A 93 3.39 5.97 -6.83
CA TRP A 93 4.74 6.27 -7.34
C TRP A 93 5.82 6.11 -6.26
N ASP A 94 5.72 5.03 -5.48
CA ASP A 94 6.64 4.77 -4.37
C ASP A 94 7.99 4.21 -4.83
N TYR A 95 8.88 5.09 -5.29
CA TYR A 95 10.19 4.71 -5.80
C TYR A 95 11.10 4.03 -4.76
N GLU A 96 10.81 4.16 -3.47
CA GLU A 96 11.53 3.43 -2.40
C GLU A 96 11.27 1.91 -2.49
N SER A 97 10.14 1.50 -3.07
CA SER A 97 9.80 0.08 -3.28
C SER A 97 10.34 -0.50 -4.58
N LEU A 98 10.93 0.31 -5.46
CA LEU A 98 11.20 -0.12 -6.84
C LEU A 98 12.21 -1.28 -6.90
N ASP A 99 13.22 -1.33 -6.04
CA ASP A 99 14.15 -2.46 -5.96
C ASP A 99 13.45 -3.78 -5.59
N ALA A 100 12.53 -3.73 -4.63
CA ALA A 100 11.73 -4.87 -4.21
C ALA A 100 10.72 -5.29 -5.29
N ILE A 101 10.12 -4.32 -6.00
CA ILE A 101 9.22 -4.59 -7.14
C ILE A 101 10.00 -5.26 -8.28
N ILE A 102 11.19 -4.77 -8.63
CA ILE A 102 12.03 -5.41 -9.66
C ILE A 102 12.41 -6.84 -9.24
N SER A 103 12.71 -7.06 -7.96
CA SER A 103 12.96 -8.41 -7.44
C SER A 103 11.72 -9.33 -7.53
N ALA A 104 10.52 -8.79 -7.33
CA ALA A 104 9.27 -9.55 -7.49
C ALA A 104 8.96 -9.96 -8.95
N MET A 105 9.67 -9.42 -9.95
CA MET A 105 9.61 -9.93 -11.32
C MET A 105 10.21 -11.35 -11.45
N GLU A 106 10.99 -11.80 -10.46
CA GLU A 106 11.55 -13.16 -10.39
C GLU A 106 10.69 -14.13 -9.56
N ASP A 107 9.60 -13.65 -8.97
CA ASP A 107 8.76 -14.41 -8.04
C ASP A 107 8.23 -15.72 -8.66
N PRO A 108 8.04 -16.83 -7.92
CA PRO A 108 7.45 -18.06 -8.46
C PRO A 108 6.04 -17.89 -9.03
N SER A 109 5.25 -16.94 -8.50
CA SER A 109 3.90 -16.65 -8.98
C SER A 109 3.92 -15.82 -10.27
N PRO A 110 3.40 -16.34 -11.40
CA PRO A 110 3.29 -15.58 -12.64
C PRO A 110 2.45 -14.30 -12.50
N ASP A 111 1.42 -14.31 -11.64
CA ASP A 111 0.58 -13.14 -11.40
C ASP A 111 1.38 -12.00 -10.77
N LEU A 112 2.13 -12.31 -9.71
CA LEU A 112 2.97 -11.31 -9.04
C LEU A 112 4.09 -10.82 -9.97
N ARG A 113 4.73 -11.71 -10.73
CA ARG A 113 5.73 -11.31 -11.75
C ARG A 113 5.14 -10.31 -12.74
N GLY A 114 3.95 -10.60 -13.27
CA GLY A 114 3.28 -9.77 -14.26
C GLY A 114 2.96 -8.37 -13.72
N ARG A 115 2.40 -8.29 -12.51
CA ARG A 115 2.13 -7.02 -11.83
C ARG A 115 3.41 -6.24 -11.57
N ALA A 116 4.45 -6.91 -11.07
CA ALA A 116 5.75 -6.31 -10.83
C ALA A 116 6.38 -5.74 -12.10
N GLY A 117 6.39 -6.49 -13.21
CA GLY A 117 6.93 -6.04 -14.48
C GLY A 117 6.18 -4.84 -15.06
N LEU A 118 4.83 -4.86 -14.98
CA LEU A 118 3.99 -3.74 -15.40
C LEU A 118 4.31 -2.46 -14.60
N ILE A 119 4.41 -2.58 -13.28
CA ILE A 119 4.70 -1.43 -12.41
C ILE A 119 6.14 -0.94 -12.61
N ALA A 120 7.13 -1.82 -12.72
CA ALA A 120 8.51 -1.44 -12.97
C ALA A 120 8.69 -0.71 -14.31
N GLY A 121 8.09 -1.20 -15.39
CA GLY A 121 8.12 -0.53 -16.70
C GLY A 121 7.47 0.85 -16.66
N ARG A 122 6.33 0.97 -15.97
CA ARG A 122 5.65 2.26 -15.74
C ARG A 122 6.50 3.25 -14.95
N MET A 123 7.11 2.80 -13.85
CA MET A 123 7.89 3.66 -12.95
C MET A 123 9.23 4.08 -13.55
N THR A 124 9.83 3.23 -14.39
CA THR A 124 11.06 3.59 -15.12
C THR A 124 10.76 4.38 -16.41
N GLY A 125 9.51 4.38 -16.88
CA GLY A 125 9.13 4.94 -18.19
C GLY A 125 9.72 4.16 -19.37
N ARG A 126 10.16 2.92 -19.13
CA ARG A 126 10.77 2.03 -20.12
C ARG A 126 9.77 0.93 -20.44
N ASP A 127 9.14 1.03 -21.61
CA ASP A 127 8.24 0.00 -22.09
C ASP A 127 9.05 -1.18 -22.67
N ARG A 128 9.27 -2.20 -21.85
CA ARG A 128 9.91 -3.46 -22.24
C ARG A 128 8.87 -4.57 -22.18
N PRO A 129 8.63 -5.32 -23.27
CA PRO A 129 7.76 -6.48 -23.23
C PRO A 129 8.27 -7.48 -22.17
N PHE A 130 7.46 -7.70 -21.14
CA PHE A 130 7.76 -8.65 -20.07
C PHE A 130 6.71 -9.77 -20.04
N PHE A 131 7.11 -10.97 -20.47
CA PHE A 131 6.23 -12.13 -20.51
C PHE A 131 6.35 -12.92 -19.20
N ALA A 132 5.41 -12.68 -18.28
CA ALA A 132 5.43 -13.32 -16.96
C ALA A 132 5.43 -14.86 -17.02
N HIS A 133 4.81 -15.46 -18.04
CA HIS A 133 4.76 -16.91 -18.27
C HIS A 133 5.86 -17.42 -19.22
N GLY A 134 6.68 -16.53 -19.79
CA GLY A 134 7.72 -16.89 -20.74
C GLY A 134 8.88 -17.65 -20.08
N PRO A 135 9.84 -18.20 -20.85
CA PRO A 135 11.00 -18.91 -20.32
C PRO A 135 11.81 -18.09 -19.31
N GLU A 136 12.32 -18.72 -18.25
CA GLU A 136 13.04 -18.01 -17.19
C GLU A 136 14.28 -17.26 -17.70
N ALA A 137 15.04 -17.88 -18.60
CA ALA A 137 16.22 -17.25 -19.19
C ALA A 137 15.87 -15.93 -19.91
N GLU A 138 14.75 -15.89 -20.62
CA GLU A 138 14.28 -14.67 -21.30
C GLU A 138 13.81 -13.62 -20.30
N ARG A 139 13.05 -14.01 -19.26
CA ARG A 139 12.61 -13.09 -18.20
C ARG A 139 13.80 -12.45 -17.51
N ARG A 140 14.84 -13.23 -17.17
CA ARG A 140 16.05 -12.76 -16.48
C ARG A 140 16.77 -11.66 -17.27
N VAL A 141 16.86 -11.78 -18.60
CA VAL A 141 17.45 -10.75 -19.46
C VAL A 141 16.68 -9.43 -19.36
N ILE A 142 15.34 -9.48 -19.37
CA ILE A 142 14.51 -8.28 -19.23
C ILE A 142 14.65 -7.68 -17.83
N ILE A 143 14.62 -8.49 -16.78
CA ILE A 143 14.78 -8.04 -15.39
C ILE A 143 16.12 -7.34 -15.20
N GLU A 144 17.20 -7.88 -15.77
CA GLU A 144 18.52 -7.25 -15.70
C GLU A 144 18.56 -5.89 -16.40
N HIS A 145 17.94 -5.75 -17.57
CA HIS A 145 17.80 -4.45 -18.20
C HIS A 145 16.99 -3.46 -17.35
N VAL A 146 15.92 -3.91 -16.68
CA VAL A 146 15.14 -3.06 -15.79
C VAL A 146 15.96 -2.62 -14.56
N ARG A 147 16.80 -3.51 -14.00
CA ARG A 147 17.75 -3.16 -12.94
C ARG A 147 18.71 -2.08 -13.41
N GLN A 148 19.30 -2.23 -14.60
CA GLN A 148 20.22 -1.25 -15.19
C GLN A 148 19.53 0.09 -15.46
N ASP A 149 18.32 0.08 -16.04
CA ASP A 149 17.53 1.29 -16.25
C ASP A 149 17.28 2.03 -14.94
N TRP A 150 16.92 1.30 -13.88
CA TRP A 150 16.70 1.90 -12.56
C TRP A 150 17.99 2.47 -11.95
N GLU A 151 19.11 1.76 -12.07
CA GLU A 151 20.44 2.20 -11.65
C GLU A 151 20.86 3.51 -12.35
N GLU A 152 20.60 3.63 -13.65
CA GLU A 152 20.85 4.85 -14.42
C GLU A 152 19.94 5.99 -13.95
N ILE A 153 18.64 5.72 -13.81
CA ILE A 153 17.65 6.71 -13.37
C ILE A 153 18.02 7.25 -12.00
N ARG A 154 18.33 6.38 -11.02
CA ARG A 154 18.60 6.84 -9.64
C ARG A 154 19.90 7.63 -9.51
N LYS A 155 20.89 7.39 -10.37
CA LYS A 155 22.17 8.13 -10.41
C LYS A 155 22.09 9.41 -11.24
N SER A 156 21.09 9.53 -12.12
CA SER A 156 20.94 10.69 -13.00
C SER A 156 20.64 11.97 -12.22
N PRO A 157 21.29 13.10 -12.55
CA PRO A 157 20.93 14.41 -11.99
C PRO A 157 19.51 14.86 -12.36
N TYR A 158 18.90 14.23 -13.37
CA TYR A 158 17.54 14.52 -13.85
C TYR A 158 16.47 13.57 -13.29
N SER A 159 16.83 12.71 -12.34
CA SER A 159 15.94 11.67 -11.81
C SER A 159 14.64 12.25 -11.25
N GLY A 160 14.69 13.37 -10.53
CA GLY A 160 13.51 14.05 -10.00
C GLY A 160 12.54 14.54 -11.08
N ASP A 161 13.08 15.11 -12.16
CA ASP A 161 12.28 15.61 -13.30
C ASP A 161 11.56 14.46 -14.01
N LEU A 162 12.29 13.37 -14.29
CA LEU A 162 11.72 12.18 -14.91
C LEU A 162 10.57 11.61 -14.06
N LYS A 163 10.81 11.39 -12.77
CA LYS A 163 9.82 10.83 -11.83
C LYS A 163 8.53 11.66 -11.80
N ARG A 164 8.69 12.99 -11.79
CA ARG A 164 7.59 13.95 -11.81
C ARG A 164 6.81 13.88 -13.13
N ARG A 165 7.48 13.91 -14.27
CA ARG A 165 6.85 13.85 -15.60
C ARG A 165 6.09 12.55 -15.84
N LEU A 166 6.63 11.41 -15.40
CA LEU A 166 5.95 10.13 -15.51
C LEU A 166 4.67 10.10 -14.66
N LYS A 167 4.73 10.64 -13.44
CA LYS A 167 3.56 10.80 -12.56
C LYS A 167 2.49 11.71 -13.18
N GLU A 168 2.89 12.86 -13.70
CA GLU A 168 1.99 13.83 -14.36
C GLU A 168 1.35 13.24 -15.62
N SER A 169 2.12 12.57 -16.48
CA SER A 169 1.61 11.96 -17.71
C SER A 169 0.60 10.85 -17.42
N HIS A 170 0.78 10.09 -16.35
CA HIS A 170 -0.18 9.06 -15.93
C HIS A 170 -1.46 9.65 -15.36
N ALA A 171 -1.41 10.80 -14.69
CA ALA A 171 -2.60 11.45 -14.14
C ALA A 171 -3.54 12.01 -15.23
N GLN A 172 -3.06 12.15 -16.46
CA GLN A 172 -3.81 12.70 -17.61
C GLN A 172 -4.45 11.63 -18.51
N ARG A 173 -4.23 10.35 -18.23
CA ARG A 173 -4.79 9.20 -18.97
C ARG A 173 -5.99 8.63 -18.23
#